data_AF-A0A6P2SB41-F1
#
_entry.id   AF-A0A6P2SB41-F1
#
_cell.length_a   1.000
_cell.length_b   1.000
_cell.length_c   1.000
_cell.angle_alpha   90.00
_cell.angle_beta   90.00
_cell.angle_gamma   90.00
#
_symmetry.space_group_name_H-M   'P 1'
#
loop_
_entity.id
_entity.type
_entity.pdbx_description
1 polymer ?
#
loop_
_entity_poly.entity_id
_entity_poly.type
_entity_poly.pdbx_seq_one_letter_code
_entity_poly.pdbx_strand_id
1 'polypeptide(L)'
;MAMQSHVDCLLGGSSDQVTHSLQTRQHRIARRPTYLYDNNHMTTLAQHLTDPAISSLATAASAWLIAHLQMRWKERTKLKNLEQAKFDQLASFLSTDITKRSRLIVEQQFRAVFGFVYEYREILSILNSRSPLTVLSMMKTVRHLIEFDESSNRFIFRSSYATERKRKSKQLIFFVIYAVSVYAALGPWYIFQHQNFSWSTAGLLLLPTIFFGFIALTTLDISTDISATKRFMSAAEPAIR
;
A
#
# COMPACT_ATOMS: atom_id res chain seq x y z
N MET A 1 5.48 54.91 -80.59
CA MET A 1 5.15 56.35 -80.53
C MET A 1 3.84 56.50 -81.28
N ALA A 2 2.82 57.07 -80.61
CA ALA A 2 1.41 57.24 -81.05
C ALA A 2 0.58 55.95 -81.20
N MET A 3 -0.75 55.90 -81.01
CA MET A 3 -1.78 56.58 -80.19
C MET A 3 -3.12 55.92 -80.63
N GLN A 4 -4.18 55.98 -79.81
CA GLN A 4 -5.60 55.66 -80.18
C GLN A 4 -5.90 54.18 -80.53
N SER A 5 -7.10 53.59 -80.45
CA SER A 5 -8.51 53.98 -80.22
C SER A 5 -9.29 52.65 -80.29
N HIS A 6 -10.09 52.25 -79.29
CA HIS A 6 -11.56 52.39 -79.25
C HIS A 6 -12.38 51.47 -80.19
N VAL A 7 -13.41 50.84 -79.59
CA VAL A 7 -14.71 50.40 -80.16
C VAL A 7 -14.84 48.95 -80.71
N ASP A 8 -15.37 48.10 -79.82
CA ASP A 8 -16.63 47.34 -79.91
C ASP A 8 -17.21 46.80 -81.25
N CYS A 9 -17.50 45.49 -81.14
CA CYS A 9 -18.77 44.79 -81.44
C CYS A 9 -19.22 44.50 -82.87
N LEU A 10 -19.32 43.17 -83.08
CA LEU A 10 -20.47 42.42 -83.63
C LEU A 10 -20.84 42.62 -85.11
N LEU A 11 -20.83 41.52 -85.85
CA LEU A 11 -22.03 40.96 -86.52
C LEU A 11 -21.70 39.66 -87.28
N GLY A 12 -22.55 38.64 -87.08
CA GLY A 12 -23.14 37.90 -88.20
C GLY A 12 -22.67 36.47 -88.52
N GLY A 13 -23.64 35.58 -88.70
CA GLY A 13 -23.63 34.42 -89.62
C GLY A 13 -23.13 33.10 -89.01
N SER A 14 -23.99 32.13 -88.66
CA SER A 14 -24.83 31.22 -89.48
C SER A 14 -24.12 29.96 -89.98
N SER A 15 -24.60 28.83 -89.43
CA SER A 15 -24.60 27.41 -89.84
C SER A 15 -23.31 26.68 -90.26
N ASP A 16 -23.02 25.71 -89.40
CA ASP A 16 -22.69 24.30 -89.68
C ASP A 16 -21.24 23.83 -89.89
N GLN A 17 -20.96 22.83 -89.05
CA GLN A 17 -20.02 21.72 -89.16
C GLN A 17 -18.57 21.86 -88.62
N VAL A 18 -18.40 21.17 -87.48
CA VAL A 18 -17.46 20.06 -87.28
C VAL A 18 -16.05 20.39 -86.76
N THR A 19 -15.65 19.54 -85.81
CA THR A 19 -14.30 19.20 -85.30
C THR A 19 -13.64 20.04 -84.20
N HIS A 20 -13.75 19.52 -82.97
CA HIS A 20 -12.62 19.13 -82.10
C HIS A 20 -11.38 20.04 -82.04
N SER A 21 -11.27 20.80 -80.93
CA SER A 21 -9.98 21.01 -80.24
C SER A 21 -10.15 21.69 -78.88
N LEU A 22 -9.43 21.19 -77.87
CA LEU A 22 -8.69 21.94 -76.83
C LEU A 22 -9.50 22.91 -75.94
N GLN A 23 -9.79 22.53 -74.70
CA GLN A 23 -8.94 22.84 -73.53
C GLN A 23 -8.92 24.33 -73.18
N THR A 24 -9.74 24.72 -72.19
CA THR A 24 -9.50 25.95 -71.43
C THR A 24 -9.67 25.69 -69.94
N ARG A 25 -8.54 25.78 -69.25
CA ARG A 25 -8.38 25.72 -67.80
C ARG A 25 -8.54 27.14 -67.25
N GLN A 26 -9.13 27.22 -66.05
CA GLN A 26 -8.85 28.19 -64.97
C GLN A 26 -9.38 29.63 -65.08
N HIS A 27 -10.40 29.91 -64.26
CA HIS A 27 -10.37 30.76 -63.05
C HIS A 27 -11.83 30.84 -62.55
N ARG A 28 -12.22 30.80 -61.28
CA ARG A 28 -11.57 30.90 -59.98
C ARG A 28 -12.62 30.35 -58.99
N ILE A 29 -12.49 29.09 -58.57
CA ILE A 29 -13.35 28.49 -57.54
C ILE A 29 -12.77 28.88 -56.17
N ALA A 30 -13.63 29.45 -55.33
CA ALA A 30 -13.32 29.80 -53.96
C ALA A 30 -12.91 28.55 -53.15
N ARG A 31 -11.85 28.71 -52.34
CA ARG A 31 -11.17 27.68 -51.56
C ARG A 31 -12.08 27.07 -50.46
N ARG A 32 -12.14 25.74 -50.39
CA ARG A 32 -12.01 24.95 -49.15
C ARG A 32 -11.44 23.57 -49.50
N PRO A 33 -10.22 23.21 -49.08
CA PRO A 33 -9.78 21.82 -49.10
C PRO A 33 -10.33 21.11 -47.87
N THR A 34 -11.25 20.17 -48.08
CA THR A 34 -11.53 19.08 -47.15
C THR A 34 -10.33 18.15 -47.17
N TYR A 35 -9.55 18.16 -46.10
CA TYR A 35 -8.54 17.13 -45.85
C TYR A 35 -9.28 15.81 -45.60
N LEU A 36 -9.09 14.86 -46.51
CA LEU A 36 -9.45 13.46 -46.30
C LEU A 36 -8.41 12.89 -45.33
N TYR A 37 -8.74 12.89 -44.05
CA TYR A 37 -7.91 12.32 -43.00
C TYR A 37 -8.07 10.79 -43.09
N ASP A 38 -6.99 10.10 -43.48
CA ASP A 38 -6.91 8.64 -43.54
C ASP A 38 -6.94 8.09 -42.10
N ASN A 39 -8.13 7.74 -41.62
CA ASN A 39 -8.39 7.21 -40.28
C ASN A 39 -8.03 5.72 -40.14
N ASN A 40 -7.43 5.09 -41.16
CA ASN A 40 -7.26 3.63 -41.18
C ASN A 40 -6.04 3.12 -40.39
N HIS A 41 -5.18 4.01 -39.86
CA HIS A 41 -4.03 3.62 -39.03
C HIS A 41 -4.24 3.81 -37.52
N MET A 42 -5.30 4.50 -37.10
CA MET A 42 -5.58 4.72 -35.67
C MET A 42 -6.52 3.66 -35.05
N THR A 43 -7.26 2.93 -35.88
CA THR A 43 -8.23 1.92 -35.43
C THR A 43 -7.58 0.57 -35.08
N THR A 44 -6.46 0.21 -35.73
CA THR A 44 -5.77 -1.07 -35.49
C THR A 44 -4.99 -1.11 -34.17
N LEU A 45 -4.51 0.04 -33.67
CA LEU A 45 -3.79 0.12 -32.39
C LEU A 45 -4.75 0.23 -31.19
N ALA A 46 -5.92 0.83 -31.40
CA ALA A 46 -7.01 0.87 -30.41
C ALA A 46 -7.72 -0.49 -30.24
N GLN A 47 -7.82 -1.30 -31.30
CA GLN A 47 -8.40 -2.64 -31.24
C GLN A 47 -7.51 -3.67 -30.55
N HIS A 48 -6.19 -3.45 -30.46
CA HIS A 48 -5.29 -4.36 -29.75
C HIS A 48 -5.12 -4.04 -28.25
N LEU A 49 -5.56 -2.86 -27.80
CA LEU A 49 -5.65 -2.49 -26.38
C LEU A 49 -6.93 -3.03 -25.71
N THR A 50 -7.87 -3.53 -26.50
CA THR A 50 -9.07 -4.24 -26.05
C THR A 50 -8.97 -5.73 -26.32
N ASP A 51 -7.80 -6.34 -26.07
CA ASP A 51 -7.77 -7.79 -25.94
C ASP A 51 -8.59 -8.16 -24.69
N PRO A 52 -9.74 -8.87 -24.83
CA PRO A 52 -10.56 -9.26 -23.69
C PRO A 52 -9.81 -10.17 -22.71
N ALA A 53 -8.65 -10.71 -23.11
CA ALA A 53 -7.75 -11.47 -22.25
C ALA A 53 -6.98 -10.61 -21.23
N ILE A 54 -6.58 -9.37 -21.58
CA ILE A 54 -5.77 -8.51 -20.69
C ILE A 54 -6.68 -7.77 -19.69
N SER A 55 -7.87 -7.35 -20.13
CA SER A 55 -8.88 -6.75 -19.24
C SER A 55 -9.52 -7.78 -18.30
N SER A 56 -9.71 -9.03 -18.75
CA SER A 56 -10.17 -10.14 -17.88
C SER A 56 -9.12 -10.59 -16.87
N LEU A 57 -7.83 -10.61 -17.24
CA LEU A 57 -6.75 -10.88 -16.28
C LEU A 57 -6.59 -9.76 -15.24
N ALA A 58 -6.70 -8.49 -15.64
CA ALA A 58 -6.65 -7.37 -14.71
C ALA A 58 -7.87 -7.32 -13.77
N THR A 59 -9.07 -7.63 -14.27
CA THR A 59 -10.28 -7.75 -13.42
C THR A 59 -10.25 -8.99 -12.53
N ALA A 60 -9.69 -10.11 -12.99
CA ALA A 60 -9.49 -11.30 -12.15
C ALA A 60 -8.42 -11.08 -11.07
N ALA A 61 -7.31 -10.40 -11.40
CA ALA A 61 -6.25 -10.07 -10.45
C ALA A 61 -6.74 -9.06 -9.40
N SER A 62 -7.53 -8.06 -9.80
CA SER A 62 -8.16 -7.13 -8.85
C SER A 62 -9.25 -7.79 -8.01
N ALA A 63 -10.07 -8.67 -8.57
CA ALA A 63 -11.04 -9.46 -7.80
C ALA A 63 -10.34 -10.40 -6.80
N TRP A 64 -9.22 -11.01 -7.17
CA TRP A 64 -8.39 -11.82 -6.29
C TRP A 64 -7.77 -10.97 -5.16
N LEU A 65 -7.25 -9.78 -5.48
CA LEU A 65 -6.74 -8.83 -4.48
C LEU A 65 -7.83 -8.36 -3.51
N ILE A 66 -9.02 -8.02 -4.02
CA ILE A 66 -10.16 -7.62 -3.18
C ILE A 66 -10.61 -8.79 -2.30
N ALA A 67 -10.72 -10.01 -2.84
CA ALA A 67 -11.06 -11.20 -2.06
C ALA A 67 -10.01 -11.53 -0.99
N HIS A 68 -8.72 -11.41 -1.33
CA HIS A 68 -7.60 -11.64 -0.40
C HIS A 68 -7.58 -10.56 0.69
N LEU A 69 -7.82 -9.30 0.35
CA LEU A 69 -8.01 -8.23 1.32
C LEU A 69 -9.21 -8.53 2.22
N GLN A 70 -10.38 -8.85 1.67
CA GLN A 70 -11.56 -9.20 2.48
C GLN A 70 -11.32 -10.39 3.41
N MET A 71 -10.62 -11.45 2.95
CA MET A 71 -10.20 -12.55 3.81
C MET A 71 -9.31 -12.05 4.96
N ARG A 72 -8.29 -11.25 4.66
CA ARG A 72 -7.38 -10.69 5.67
C ARG A 72 -8.11 -9.82 6.70
N TRP A 73 -9.13 -9.08 6.29
CA TRP A 73 -9.96 -8.29 7.20
C TRP A 73 -10.87 -9.17 8.06
N LYS A 74 -11.48 -10.21 7.47
CA LYS A 74 -12.28 -11.21 8.19
C LYS A 74 -11.44 -12.01 9.20
N GLU A 75 -10.18 -12.29 8.88
CA GLU A 75 -9.22 -12.89 9.81
C GLU A 75 -8.90 -11.95 10.97
N ARG A 76 -8.68 -10.65 10.69
CA ARG A 76 -8.47 -9.64 11.73
C ARG A 76 -9.67 -9.53 12.68
N THR A 77 -10.90 -9.56 12.17
CA THR A 77 -12.09 -9.50 13.03
C THR A 77 -12.26 -10.77 13.87
N LYS A 78 -12.01 -11.96 13.28
CA LYS A 78 -11.96 -13.22 14.03
C LYS A 78 -10.90 -13.19 15.14
N LEU A 79 -9.71 -12.66 14.85
CA LEU A 79 -8.62 -12.55 15.82
C LEU A 79 -9.03 -11.68 17.01
N LYS A 80 -9.65 -10.52 16.74
CA LYS A 80 -10.18 -9.62 17.78
C LYS A 80 -11.24 -10.30 18.64
N ASN A 81 -12.18 -11.02 18.03
CA ASN A 81 -13.21 -11.74 18.78
C ASN A 81 -12.61 -12.85 19.65
N LEU A 82 -11.55 -13.53 19.16
CA LEU A 82 -10.83 -14.54 19.92
C LEU A 82 -10.03 -13.93 21.08
N GLU A 83 -9.41 -12.77 20.88
CA GLU A 83 -8.78 -12.01 21.97
C GLU A 83 -9.82 -11.56 23.01
N GLN A 84 -10.98 -11.08 22.57
CA GLN A 84 -12.09 -10.73 23.45
C GLN A 84 -12.54 -11.93 24.30
N ALA A 85 -12.77 -13.10 23.67
CA ALA A 85 -13.18 -14.31 24.37
C ALA A 85 -12.13 -14.79 25.39
N LYS A 86 -10.84 -14.61 25.09
CA LYS A 86 -9.73 -14.86 26.04
C LYS A 86 -9.80 -13.94 27.26
N PHE A 87 -10.11 -12.66 27.04
CA PHE A 87 -10.32 -11.72 28.14
C PHE A 87 -11.57 -12.03 28.95
N ASP A 88 -12.65 -12.49 28.31
CA ASP A 88 -13.87 -12.91 29.01
C ASP A 88 -13.60 -14.15 29.89
N GLN A 89 -12.85 -15.13 29.37
CA GLN A 89 -12.41 -16.28 30.14
C GLN A 89 -11.51 -15.86 31.31
N LEU A 90 -10.59 -14.92 31.09
CA LEU A 90 -9.75 -14.39 32.15
C LEU A 90 -10.59 -13.66 33.19
N ALA A 91 -11.52 -12.78 32.80
CA ALA A 91 -12.40 -12.06 33.70
C ALA A 91 -13.21 -13.01 34.60
N SER A 92 -13.71 -14.12 34.04
CA SER A 92 -14.37 -15.16 34.83
C SER A 92 -13.43 -15.80 35.87
N PHE A 93 -12.16 -16.00 35.53
CA PHE A 93 -11.15 -16.54 36.43
C PHE A 93 -10.70 -15.55 37.52
N LEU A 94 -10.60 -14.26 37.18
CA LEU A 94 -10.22 -13.18 38.09
C LEU A 94 -11.37 -12.74 39.01
N SER A 95 -12.60 -13.20 38.77
CA SER A 95 -13.79 -12.89 39.60
C SER A 95 -13.62 -13.33 41.07
N THR A 96 -12.79 -14.33 41.30
CA THR A 96 -12.37 -14.76 42.63
C THR A 96 -10.94 -14.31 42.90
N ASP A 97 -10.64 -14.02 44.15
CA ASP A 97 -9.33 -13.59 44.61
C ASP A 97 -8.20 -14.57 44.23
N ILE A 98 -7.26 -14.09 43.42
CA ILE A 98 -6.16 -14.86 42.84
C ILE A 98 -5.08 -15.13 43.89
N THR A 99 -4.96 -14.25 44.89
CA THR A 99 -3.98 -14.39 45.97
C THR A 99 -4.24 -15.62 46.83
N LYS A 100 -5.49 -16.12 46.83
CA LYS A 100 -5.92 -17.32 47.56
C LYS A 100 -5.75 -18.61 46.74
N ARG A 101 -5.37 -18.51 45.48
CA ARG A 101 -5.22 -19.66 44.57
C ARG A 101 -3.77 -20.15 44.56
N SER A 102 -3.58 -21.43 44.24
CA SER A 102 -2.25 -21.98 44.06
C SER A 102 -1.53 -21.27 42.91
N ARG A 103 -0.30 -20.83 43.18
CA ARG A 103 0.61 -20.20 42.21
C ARG A 103 0.59 -20.90 40.84
N LEU A 104 0.70 -22.22 40.87
CA LEU A 104 0.86 -23.05 39.67
C LEU A 104 -0.41 -23.07 38.81
N ILE A 105 -1.59 -23.01 39.44
CA ILE A 105 -2.89 -22.94 38.75
C ILE A 105 -3.02 -21.61 37.99
N VAL A 106 -2.58 -20.52 38.63
CA VAL A 106 -2.64 -19.19 38.03
C VAL A 106 -1.70 -19.08 36.82
N GLU A 107 -0.46 -19.54 36.96
CA GLU A 107 0.51 -19.57 35.85
C GLU A 107 0.02 -20.46 34.68
N GLN A 108 -0.57 -21.63 34.97
CA GLN A 108 -1.13 -22.51 33.94
C GLN A 108 -2.32 -21.88 33.21
N GLN A 109 -3.23 -21.20 33.93
CA GLN A 109 -4.37 -20.55 33.29
C GLN A 109 -3.91 -19.41 32.37
N PHE A 110 -2.98 -18.58 32.83
CA PHE A 110 -2.41 -17.51 32.01
C PHE A 110 -1.69 -18.08 30.78
N ARG A 111 -0.97 -19.20 30.94
CA ARG A 111 -0.36 -19.90 29.81
C ARG A 111 -1.39 -20.43 28.82
N ALA A 112 -2.50 -20.99 29.29
CA ALA A 112 -3.57 -21.48 28.43
C ALA A 112 -4.25 -20.34 27.62
N VAL A 113 -4.48 -19.19 28.26
CA VAL A 113 -5.15 -18.04 27.63
C VAL A 113 -4.22 -17.31 26.65
N PHE A 114 -3.00 -16.99 27.08
CA PHE A 114 -2.10 -16.13 26.31
C PHE A 114 -1.08 -16.89 25.47
N GLY A 115 -0.85 -18.18 25.73
CA GLY A 115 0.14 -19.00 25.02
C GLY A 115 1.59 -18.74 25.44
N PHE A 116 1.82 -17.86 26.42
CA PHE A 116 3.13 -17.51 26.94
C PHE A 116 3.26 -17.89 28.41
N VAL A 117 4.49 -18.18 28.84
CA VAL A 117 4.77 -18.42 30.26
C VAL A 117 4.90 -17.06 30.96
N TYR A 118 4.08 -16.88 31.99
CA TYR A 118 4.14 -15.74 32.89
C TYR A 118 4.46 -16.26 34.28
N GLU A 119 5.33 -15.55 34.99
CA GLU A 119 5.58 -15.85 36.39
C GLU A 119 4.47 -15.26 37.26
N TYR A 120 4.17 -15.91 38.37
CA TYR A 120 3.12 -15.45 39.27
C TYR A 120 3.30 -14.01 39.76
N ARG A 121 4.55 -13.58 40.02
CA ARG A 121 4.85 -12.19 40.41
C ARG A 121 4.57 -11.21 39.28
N GLU A 122 4.93 -11.56 38.06
CA GLU A 122 4.63 -10.79 36.85
C GLU A 122 3.11 -10.64 36.67
N ILE A 123 2.36 -11.74 36.83
CA ILE A 123 0.90 -11.75 36.76
C ILE A 123 0.29 -10.80 37.81
N LEU A 124 0.72 -10.90 39.06
CA LEU A 124 0.23 -10.03 40.13
C LEU A 124 0.55 -8.55 39.85
N SER A 125 1.75 -8.25 39.36
CA SER A 125 2.14 -6.89 38.98
C SER A 125 1.24 -6.33 37.88
N ILE A 126 0.93 -7.12 36.85
CA ILE A 126 0.02 -6.73 35.76
C ILE A 126 -1.40 -6.48 36.28
N LEU A 127 -1.90 -7.35 37.15
CA LEU A 127 -3.25 -7.22 37.71
C LEU A 127 -3.40 -6.03 38.65
N ASN A 128 -2.33 -5.63 39.33
CA ASN A 128 -2.29 -4.44 40.19
C ASN A 128 -1.95 -3.14 39.44
N SER A 129 -1.74 -3.22 38.12
CA SER A 129 -1.47 -2.04 37.30
C SER A 129 -2.71 -1.15 37.15
N ARG A 130 -2.50 0.10 36.73
CA ARG A 130 -3.59 1.05 36.45
C ARG A 130 -4.57 0.56 35.39
N SER A 131 -4.13 -0.27 34.44
CA SER A 131 -4.99 -0.76 33.36
C SER A 131 -4.61 -2.19 32.94
N PRO A 132 -5.00 -3.22 33.72
CA PRO A 132 -4.55 -4.60 33.51
C PRO A 132 -4.90 -5.17 32.13
N LEU A 133 -6.09 -4.88 31.61
CA LEU A 133 -6.50 -5.33 30.27
C LEU A 133 -5.67 -4.70 29.15
N THR A 134 -5.32 -3.42 29.28
CA THR A 134 -4.45 -2.72 28.34
C THR A 134 -3.03 -3.30 28.37
N VAL A 135 -2.52 -3.59 29.57
CA VAL A 135 -1.21 -4.21 29.76
C VAL A 135 -1.18 -5.62 29.15
N LEU A 136 -2.20 -6.45 29.40
CA LEU A 136 -2.29 -7.80 28.85
C LEU A 136 -2.44 -7.83 27.32
N SER A 137 -3.19 -6.90 26.72
CA SER A 137 -3.32 -6.82 25.27
C SER A 137 -2.04 -6.34 24.58
N MET A 138 -1.31 -5.40 25.20
CA MET A 138 -0.02 -4.90 24.70
C MET A 138 1.15 -5.84 25.01
N MET A 139 0.97 -6.80 25.91
CA MET A 139 2.05 -7.69 26.32
C MET A 139 2.63 -8.48 25.15
N LYS A 140 1.80 -8.99 24.24
CA LYS A 140 2.24 -9.77 23.09
C LYS A 140 3.18 -8.98 22.16
N THR A 141 2.93 -7.69 21.96
CA THR A 141 3.78 -6.84 21.11
C THR A 141 5.04 -6.43 21.84
N VAL A 142 4.93 -6.13 23.14
CA VAL A 142 6.03 -5.53 23.91
C VAL A 142 7.00 -6.57 24.51
N ARG A 143 6.60 -7.84 24.70
CA ARG A 143 7.38 -8.88 25.41
C ARG A 143 8.83 -9.04 24.94
N HIS A 144 9.11 -8.82 23.67
CA HIS A 144 10.47 -8.95 23.12
C HIS A 144 11.41 -7.79 23.51
N LEU A 145 10.85 -6.66 23.97
CA LEU A 145 11.56 -5.42 24.33
C LEU A 145 11.70 -5.23 25.84
N ILE A 146 10.89 -5.92 26.63
CA ILE A 146 10.82 -5.78 28.08
C ILE A 146 11.28 -7.03 28.81
N GLU A 147 11.68 -6.82 30.05
CA GLU A 147 12.04 -7.85 31.02
C GLU A 147 11.38 -7.49 32.34
N PHE A 148 10.89 -8.50 33.07
CA PHE A 148 10.30 -8.29 34.38
C PHE A 148 11.41 -8.38 35.43
N ASP A 149 11.63 -7.29 36.18
CA ASP A 149 12.60 -7.28 37.26
C ASP A 149 11.90 -7.69 38.57
N GLU A 150 12.21 -8.90 39.02
CA GLU A 150 11.66 -9.45 40.26
C GLU A 150 12.01 -8.61 41.50
N SER A 151 13.15 -7.89 41.48
CA SER A 151 13.64 -7.15 42.65
C SER A 151 12.87 -5.84 42.86
N SER A 152 12.56 -5.14 41.77
CA SER A 152 11.81 -3.87 41.79
C SER A 152 10.31 -4.06 41.56
N ASN A 153 9.85 -5.28 41.25
CA ASN A 153 8.48 -5.65 40.91
C ASN A 153 7.92 -4.81 39.75
N ARG A 154 8.78 -4.44 38.80
CA ARG A 154 8.48 -3.53 37.69
C ARG A 154 8.98 -4.10 36.37
N PHE A 155 8.32 -3.71 35.30
CA PHE A 155 8.82 -3.96 33.95
C PHE A 155 9.95 -2.99 33.65
N ILE A 156 11.08 -3.50 33.15
CA ILE A 156 12.24 -2.73 32.71
C ILE A 156 12.49 -3.06 31.23
N PHE A 157 13.10 -2.13 30.49
CA PHE A 157 13.59 -2.43 29.16
C PHE A 157 14.73 -3.44 29.23
N ARG A 158 14.75 -4.40 28.30
CA ARG A 158 15.89 -5.30 28.13
C ARG A 158 17.18 -4.49 27.98
N SER A 159 18.32 -5.03 28.40
CA SER A 159 19.63 -4.37 28.37
C SER A 159 19.99 -3.71 27.02
N SER A 160 19.56 -4.32 25.90
CA SER A 160 19.72 -3.78 24.54
C SER A 160 19.04 -2.42 24.32
N TYR A 161 18.01 -2.09 25.13
CA TYR A 161 17.16 -0.89 25.06
C TYR A 161 17.15 -0.08 26.37
N ALA A 162 18.09 -0.34 27.28
CA ALA A 162 18.09 0.23 28.63
C ALA A 162 18.10 1.78 28.64
N THR A 163 18.92 2.42 27.79
CA THR A 163 19.05 3.88 27.78
C THR A 163 18.23 4.55 26.69
N GLU A 164 17.72 5.75 26.97
CA GLU A 164 16.92 6.51 26.00
C GLU A 164 17.69 6.81 24.71
N ARG A 165 18.99 7.12 24.82
CA ARG A 165 19.87 7.36 23.67
C ARG A 165 19.95 6.13 22.77
N LYS A 166 20.13 4.93 23.34
CA LYS A 166 20.15 3.67 22.57
C LYS A 166 18.83 3.41 21.87
N ARG A 167 17.70 3.67 22.54
CA ARG A 167 16.35 3.54 21.94
C ARG A 167 16.17 4.47 20.75
N LYS A 168 16.48 5.76 20.89
CA LYS A 168 16.38 6.75 19.80
C LYS A 168 17.31 6.41 18.64
N SER A 169 18.54 6.00 18.94
CA SER A 169 19.51 5.59 17.91
C SER A 169 19.03 4.37 17.12
N LYS A 170 18.56 3.31 17.79
CA LYS A 170 18.01 2.13 17.10
C LYS A 170 16.77 2.46 16.28
N GLN A 171 15.86 3.27 16.83
CA GLN A 171 14.67 3.74 16.11
C GLN A 171 15.06 4.52 14.84
N LEU A 172 16.06 5.39 14.91
CA LEU A 172 16.57 6.13 13.76
C LEU A 172 17.20 5.19 12.73
N ILE A 173 18.00 4.21 13.14
CA ILE A 173 18.57 3.21 12.23
C ILE A 173 17.48 2.45 11.49
N PHE A 174 16.45 1.95 12.20
CA PHE A 174 15.32 1.27 11.56
C PHE A 174 14.55 2.19 10.62
N PHE A 175 14.38 3.46 10.98
CA PHE A 175 13.75 4.45 10.09
C PHE A 175 14.57 4.73 8.83
N VAL A 176 15.90 4.81 8.93
CA VAL A 176 16.79 4.97 7.78
C VAL A 176 16.72 3.73 6.88
N ILE A 177 16.77 2.52 7.44
CA ILE A 177 16.62 1.28 6.68
C ILE A 177 15.26 1.24 5.99
N TYR A 178 14.19 1.64 6.68
CA TYR A 178 12.86 1.79 6.09
C TYR A 178 12.87 2.76 4.90
N ALA A 179 13.43 3.97 5.06
CA ALA A 179 13.48 4.97 4.00
C ALA A 179 14.26 4.49 2.77
N VAL A 180 15.41 3.85 3.00
CA VAL A 180 16.22 3.22 1.93
C VAL A 180 15.45 2.10 1.25
N SER A 181 14.73 1.27 2.01
CA SER A 181 13.95 0.15 1.45
C SER A 181 12.76 0.65 0.62
N VAL A 182 12.08 1.71 1.05
CA VAL A 182 11.01 2.34 0.25
C VAL A 182 11.57 2.92 -1.04
N TYR A 183 12.72 3.60 -0.97
CA TYR A 183 13.37 4.12 -2.17
C TYR A 183 13.79 2.99 -3.12
N ALA A 184 14.37 1.91 -2.59
CA ALA A 184 14.74 0.73 -3.36
C ALA A 184 13.52 0.00 -3.96
N ALA A 185 12.36 0.03 -3.30
CA ALA A 185 11.11 -0.51 -3.84
C ALA A 185 10.52 0.37 -4.96
N LEU A 186 10.77 1.68 -4.95
CA LEU A 186 10.30 2.59 -6.01
C LEU A 186 11.25 2.64 -7.21
N GLY A 187 12.52 2.29 -7.04
CA GLY A 187 13.52 2.26 -8.10
C GLY A 187 13.11 1.45 -9.33
N PRO A 188 12.66 0.19 -9.18
CA PRO A 188 12.18 -0.63 -10.30
C PRO A 188 11.00 -0.02 -11.06
N TRP A 189 10.08 0.65 -10.36
CA TRP A 189 8.96 1.36 -10.97
C TRP A 189 9.44 2.56 -11.81
N TYR A 190 10.37 3.34 -11.26
CA TYR A 190 10.95 4.49 -11.96
C TYR A 190 11.67 4.07 -13.25
N ILE A 191 12.46 2.99 -13.19
CA ILE A 191 13.19 2.43 -14.34
C ILE A 191 12.22 1.90 -15.41
N PHE A 192 11.14 1.24 -15.00
CA PHE A 192 10.10 0.74 -15.92
C PHE A 192 9.35 1.87 -16.65
N GLN A 193 9.12 3.01 -16.00
CA GLN A 193 8.41 4.13 -16.62
C GLN A 193 9.23 4.88 -17.68
N HIS A 194 10.56 4.91 -17.53
CA HIS A 194 11.46 5.69 -18.41
C HIS A 194 12.07 4.87 -19.55
N GLN A 195 11.94 3.55 -19.50
CA GLN A 195 12.46 2.66 -20.53
C GLN A 195 11.35 1.72 -20.99
N ASN A 196 11.22 1.53 -22.31
CA ASN A 196 10.21 0.67 -22.92
C ASN A 196 10.53 -0.82 -22.71
N PHE A 197 10.55 -1.26 -21.46
CA PHE A 197 10.83 -2.65 -21.10
C PHE A 197 9.67 -3.57 -21.44
N SER A 198 10.00 -4.84 -21.74
CA SER A 198 8.99 -5.88 -21.92
C SER A 198 8.25 -6.20 -20.63
N TRP A 199 7.01 -6.67 -20.73
CA TRP A 199 6.21 -7.14 -19.58
C TRP A 199 6.88 -8.26 -18.78
N SER A 200 7.74 -9.08 -19.42
CA SER A 200 8.51 -10.12 -18.72
C SER A 200 9.54 -9.52 -17.75
N THR A 201 10.15 -8.41 -18.14
CA THR A 201 11.11 -7.65 -17.31
C THR A 201 10.38 -6.99 -16.14
N ALA A 202 9.15 -6.51 -16.35
CA ALA A 202 8.30 -5.98 -15.27
C ALA A 202 8.00 -7.04 -14.20
N GLY A 203 7.70 -8.28 -14.61
CA GLY A 203 7.47 -9.40 -13.69
C GLY A 203 8.68 -9.72 -12.82
N LEU A 204 9.89 -9.71 -13.40
CA LEU A 204 11.13 -9.92 -12.63
C LEU A 204 11.40 -8.77 -11.65
N LEU A 205 11.07 -7.54 -12.02
CA LEU A 205 11.21 -6.35 -11.16
C LEU A 205 10.22 -6.31 -9.99
N LEU A 206 9.12 -7.08 -10.04
CA LEU A 206 8.18 -7.19 -8.91
C LEU A 206 8.78 -7.94 -7.70
N LEU A 207 9.67 -8.90 -7.93
CA LEU A 207 10.30 -9.67 -6.84
C LEU A 207 11.10 -8.79 -5.87
N PRO A 208 12.06 -7.95 -6.32
CA PRO A 208 12.79 -7.07 -5.42
C PRO A 208 11.90 -6.01 -4.77
N THR A 209 10.87 -5.50 -5.47
CA THR A 209 9.94 -4.51 -4.86
C THR A 209 9.12 -5.11 -3.72
N ILE A 210 8.61 -6.33 -3.87
CA ILE A 210 7.91 -7.05 -2.80
C ILE A 210 8.88 -7.34 -1.63
N PHE A 211 10.11 -7.75 -1.93
CA PHE A 211 11.13 -8.03 -0.92
C PHE A 211 11.49 -6.79 -0.09
N PHE A 212 11.80 -5.66 -0.73
CA PHE A 212 12.08 -4.40 -0.03
C PHE A 212 10.83 -3.83 0.66
N GLY A 213 9.64 -4.04 0.10
CA GLY A 213 8.38 -3.72 0.77
C GLY A 213 8.19 -4.50 2.08
N PHE A 214 8.54 -5.79 2.11
CA PHE A 214 8.49 -6.60 3.33
C PHE A 214 9.50 -6.12 4.39
N ILE A 215 10.73 -5.79 3.98
CA ILE A 215 11.74 -5.21 4.87
C ILE A 215 11.26 -3.87 5.44
N ALA A 216 10.64 -3.02 4.63
CA ALA A 216 10.07 -1.75 5.08
C ALA A 216 8.97 -1.98 6.13
N LEU A 217 8.06 -2.93 5.92
CA LEU A 217 7.01 -3.23 6.90
C LEU A 217 7.57 -3.74 8.23
N THR A 218 8.50 -4.70 8.20
CA THR A 218 9.10 -5.27 9.42
C THR A 218 9.90 -4.25 10.21
N THR A 219 10.63 -3.36 9.54
CA THR A 219 11.39 -2.29 10.19
C THR A 219 10.50 -1.20 10.79
N LEU A 220 9.37 -0.90 10.13
CA LEU A 220 8.36 0.01 10.67
C LEU A 220 7.73 -0.56 11.94
N ASP A 221 7.34 -1.84 11.95
CA ASP A 221 6.73 -2.52 13.10
C ASP A 221 7.63 -2.39 14.35
N ILE A 222 8.92 -2.74 14.23
CA ILE A 222 9.89 -2.64 15.34
C ILE A 222 10.01 -1.19 15.86
N SER A 223 9.98 -0.20 14.97
CA SER A 223 10.05 1.21 15.38
C SER A 223 8.80 1.66 16.16
N THR A 224 7.63 1.15 15.79
CA THR A 224 6.37 1.43 16.47
C THR A 224 6.28 0.70 17.81
N ASP A 225 6.82 -0.52 17.90
CA ASP A 225 6.84 -1.32 19.13
C ASP A 225 7.62 -0.65 20.25
N ILE A 226 8.73 0.05 19.95
CA ILE A 226 9.48 0.84 20.95
C ILE A 226 8.61 1.95 21.54
N SER A 227 7.76 2.58 20.73
CA SER A 227 6.85 3.63 21.19
C SER A 227 5.68 3.04 21.98
N ALA A 228 5.15 1.90 21.54
CA ALA A 228 4.12 1.15 22.26
C ALA A 228 4.61 0.66 23.63
N THR A 229 5.88 0.27 23.73
CA THR A 229 6.50 -0.16 24.99
C THR A 229 6.48 0.93 26.05
N LYS A 230 6.71 2.19 25.66
CA LYS A 230 6.64 3.31 26.62
C LYS A 230 5.22 3.48 27.18
N ARG A 231 4.20 3.35 26.31
CA ARG A 231 2.79 3.40 26.72
C ARG A 231 2.45 2.22 27.63
N PHE A 232 2.92 1.02 27.29
CA PHE A 232 2.80 -0.15 28.14
C PHE A 232 3.39 0.09 29.52
N MET A 233 4.63 0.58 29.63
CA MET A 233 5.26 0.83 30.93
C MET A 233 4.49 1.85 31.76
N SER A 234 3.99 2.92 31.14
CA SER A 234 3.15 3.90 31.84
C SER A 234 1.80 3.33 32.31
N ALA A 235 1.25 2.35 31.58
CA ALA A 235 0.01 1.67 31.96
C ALA A 235 0.24 0.58 33.01
N ALA A 236 1.43 -0.02 33.00
CA ALA A 236 1.87 -1.05 33.94
C ALA A 236 2.35 -0.48 35.28
N GLU A 237 2.42 0.84 35.45
CA GLU A 237 2.67 1.45 36.75
C GLU A 237 1.53 1.09 37.73
N PRO A 238 1.87 0.80 39.01
CA PRO A 238 0.89 0.42 40.01
C PRO A 238 -0.13 1.54 40.21
N ALA A 239 -1.41 1.17 40.36
CA ALA A 239 -2.50 2.14 40.53
C ALA A 239 -2.40 2.93 41.85
N ILE A 240 -1.67 2.39 42.84
CA ILE A 240 -1.46 2.96 44.17
C ILE A 240 0.05 2.97 44.41
N ARG A 241 0.60 4.16 44.71
CA ARG A 241 2.02 4.32 45.10
C ARG A 241 2.24 4.00 46.56
#